data_AF-A0A2N6IR78-F1
#
_entry.id   AF-A0A2N6IR78-F1
#
_cell.length_a   1.000
_cell.length_b   1.000
_cell.length_c   1.000
_cell.angle_alpha   90.00
_cell.angle_beta   90.00
_cell.angle_gamma   90.00
#
_symmetry.space_group_name_H-M   'P 1'
#
loop_
_entity.id
_entity.type
_entity.pdbx_description
1 polymer ?
#
loop_
_entity_poly.entity_id
_entity_poly.type
_entity_poly.pdbx_seq_one_letter_code
_entity_poly.pdbx_strand_id
1 'polypeptide(L)'
;MLFWGSTLYLSRVFCPGVFCAMVASSIQLLKAAMSAGFTATELSVINEDDALITTLAAPAGKGEPVYLMLQRADEYDEQDVAMGMDEPYIEYGGQEFAWYGHMHAVILHPNRLSVQMDAEAAMQMDDDGQIDVRFNLTPERYAQLQQALRTTFEGCDYYREER
;
A
#
# COMPACT_ATOMS: atom_id res chain seq x y z
N MET A 1 28.09 -38.24 77.59
CA MET A 1 29.40 -37.63 77.28
C MET A 1 29.13 -36.28 76.61
N LEU A 2 29.94 -35.28 76.94
CA LEU A 2 29.67 -33.84 76.88
C LEU A 2 29.69 -33.21 75.46
N PHE A 3 29.20 -31.97 75.44
CA PHE A 3 29.41 -30.83 74.52
C PHE A 3 28.34 -30.61 73.44
N TRP A 4 27.41 -29.66 73.62
CA TRP A 4 27.51 -28.17 73.46
C TRP A 4 27.84 -27.72 72.04
N GLY A 5 26.95 -26.88 71.48
CA GLY A 5 27.19 -26.21 70.20
C GLY A 5 25.92 -25.65 69.56
N SER A 6 25.21 -24.78 70.27
CA SER A 6 24.10 -23.98 69.77
C SER A 6 24.47 -23.20 68.51
N THR A 7 23.57 -23.06 67.54
CA THR A 7 22.85 -21.79 67.27
C THR A 7 21.97 -21.92 66.02
N LEU A 8 20.74 -21.45 66.19
CA LEU A 8 19.67 -21.27 65.21
C LEU A 8 20.09 -20.39 64.02
N TYR A 9 19.51 -20.61 62.83
CA TYR A 9 18.45 -19.72 62.30
C TYR A 9 17.92 -20.20 60.93
N LEU A 10 16.59 -20.22 60.88
CA LEU A 10 15.67 -19.85 59.79
C LEU A 10 16.08 -20.12 58.33
N SER A 11 15.36 -20.96 57.59
CA SER A 11 13.96 -20.82 57.12
C SER A 11 13.87 -20.21 55.72
N ARG A 12 13.20 -20.97 54.84
CA ARG A 12 12.48 -20.58 53.61
C ARG A 12 13.41 -20.10 52.48
N VAL A 13 13.35 -20.71 51.29
CA VAL A 13 12.23 -20.45 50.37
C VAL A 13 11.64 -21.74 49.77
N PHE A 14 10.33 -21.80 49.96
CA PHE A 14 9.33 -22.64 49.35
C PHE A 14 9.41 -22.51 47.81
N CYS A 15 9.63 -23.60 47.08
CA CYS A 15 9.47 -23.61 45.63
C CYS A 15 8.26 -24.50 45.26
N PRO A 16 7.07 -23.92 45.08
CA PRO A 16 6.04 -24.53 44.25
C PRO A 16 5.62 -23.51 43.19
N GLY A 17 5.92 -23.82 41.95
CA GLY A 17 5.59 -22.97 40.80
C GLY A 17 5.15 -23.81 39.62
N VAL A 18 4.13 -24.66 39.83
CA VAL A 18 3.27 -25.10 38.73
C VAL A 18 2.38 -23.91 38.40
N PHE A 19 2.72 -23.16 37.35
CA PHE A 19 1.79 -22.29 36.64
C PHE A 19 2.26 -22.16 35.19
N CYS A 20 1.97 -23.20 34.40
CA CYS A 20 2.00 -23.11 32.95
C CYS A 20 0.67 -22.45 32.53
N ALA A 21 0.66 -21.12 32.47
CA ALA A 21 -0.44 -20.36 31.89
C ALA A 21 0.04 -18.94 31.52
N MET A 22 0.51 -18.77 30.28
CA MET A 22 0.08 -17.64 29.49
C MET A 22 -0.26 -18.18 28.10
N VAL A 23 -1.55 -18.46 27.95
CA VAL A 23 -2.23 -18.34 26.66
C VAL A 23 -1.89 -16.97 26.11
N ALA A 24 -0.96 -16.90 25.17
CA ALA A 24 -0.93 -15.80 24.22
C ALA A 24 -2.22 -15.96 23.41
N SER A 25 -3.27 -15.27 23.85
CA SER A 25 -4.57 -15.27 23.21
C SER A 25 -4.39 -14.66 21.83
N SER A 26 -4.38 -15.55 20.85
CA SER A 26 -4.54 -15.35 19.42
C SER A 26 -5.44 -14.15 19.12
N ILE A 27 -4.83 -13.05 18.71
CA ILE A 27 -5.40 -12.14 17.72
C ILE A 27 -4.26 -11.81 16.74
N GLN A 28 -3.68 -12.84 16.11
CA GLN A 28 -3.36 -12.65 14.70
C GLN A 28 -4.73 -12.56 14.03
N LEU A 29 -5.17 -11.32 13.79
CA LEU A 29 -6.18 -11.05 12.78
C LEU A 29 -5.74 -11.86 11.57
N LEU A 30 -6.62 -12.74 11.08
CA LEU A 30 -6.56 -13.13 9.69
C LEU A 30 -6.64 -11.83 8.89
N LYS A 31 -5.48 -11.23 8.58
CA LYS A 31 -5.30 -10.38 7.41
C LYS A 31 -5.55 -11.37 6.27
N ALA A 32 -6.83 -11.59 5.94
CA ALA A 32 -7.15 -12.15 4.65
C ALA A 32 -6.37 -11.29 3.66
N ALA A 33 -5.57 -11.90 2.80
CA ALA A 33 -4.98 -11.22 1.65
C ALA A 33 -6.14 -10.55 0.93
N MET A 34 -6.34 -9.28 1.26
CA MET A 34 -7.45 -8.46 0.83
C MET A 34 -6.75 -7.53 -0.12
N SER A 35 -6.62 -7.99 -1.37
CA SER A 35 -6.10 -7.22 -2.49
C SER A 35 -6.48 -5.75 -2.29
N ALA A 36 -5.48 -4.91 -2.11
CA ALA A 36 -5.67 -3.48 -1.94
C ALA A 36 -6.62 -2.97 -3.05
N GLY A 37 -7.68 -2.25 -2.70
CA GLY A 37 -8.65 -1.83 -3.71
C GLY A 37 -9.88 -1.13 -3.17
N PHE A 38 -10.48 -0.30 -4.02
CA PHE A 38 -11.69 0.45 -3.70
C PHE A 38 -12.52 0.70 -4.97
N THR A 39 -13.74 1.23 -4.77
CA THR A 39 -14.56 1.70 -5.88
C THR A 39 -14.45 3.22 -5.98
N ALA A 40 -13.86 3.70 -7.07
CA ALA A 40 -13.79 5.11 -7.39
C ALA A 40 -15.12 5.60 -7.98
N THR A 41 -15.58 6.74 -7.48
CA THR A 41 -16.74 7.47 -8.02
C THR A 41 -16.34 8.78 -8.66
N GLU A 42 -15.12 9.24 -8.39
CA GLU A 42 -14.59 10.52 -8.84
C GLU A 42 -13.32 10.29 -9.66
N LEU A 43 -13.22 11.02 -10.77
CA LEU A 43 -12.04 11.11 -11.63
C LEU A 43 -11.64 12.58 -11.75
N SER A 44 -10.39 12.86 -11.39
CA SER A 44 -9.72 14.13 -11.62
C SER A 44 -8.52 13.91 -12.54
N VAL A 45 -8.37 14.76 -13.55
CA VAL A 45 -7.19 14.80 -14.42
C VAL A 45 -6.81 16.26 -14.56
N ILE A 46 -5.66 16.62 -14.03
CA ILE A 46 -5.17 18.00 -13.92
C ILE A 46 -3.75 18.03 -14.47
N ASN A 47 -3.41 19.11 -15.17
CA ASN A 47 -2.01 19.45 -15.45
C ASN A 47 -1.66 20.61 -14.53
N GLU A 48 -0.73 20.39 -13.62
CA GLU A 48 -0.28 21.36 -12.61
C GLU A 48 1.24 21.25 -12.48
N ASP A 49 1.92 22.40 -12.41
CA ASP A 49 3.37 22.50 -12.23
C ASP A 49 4.18 21.56 -13.14
N ASP A 50 3.89 21.60 -14.45
CA ASP A 50 4.54 20.78 -15.48
C ASP A 50 4.45 19.26 -15.21
N ALA A 51 3.37 18.83 -14.55
CA ALA A 51 3.05 17.43 -14.33
C ALA A 51 1.58 17.11 -14.63
N LEU A 52 1.36 15.97 -15.27
CA LEU A 52 0.04 15.38 -15.44
C LEU A 52 -0.30 14.54 -14.21
N ILE A 53 -1.36 14.92 -13.50
CA ILE A 53 -1.87 14.24 -12.31
C ILE A 53 -3.23 13.63 -12.61
N THR A 54 -3.34 12.32 -12.43
CA THR A 54 -4.58 11.54 -12.58
C THR A 54 -4.97 10.93 -11.25
N THR A 55 -6.15 11.28 -10.74
CA THR A 55 -6.65 10.78 -9.46
C THR A 55 -8.00 10.08 -9.61
N LEU A 56 -8.08 8.86 -9.11
CA LEU A 56 -9.32 8.10 -8.90
C LEU A 56 -9.62 8.07 -7.40
N ALA A 57 -10.77 8.58 -6.98
CA ALA A 57 -11.11 8.70 -5.56
C ALA A 57 -12.43 8.00 -5.23
N ALA A 58 -12.45 7.35 -4.07
CA ALA A 58 -13.66 6.90 -3.42
C ALA A 58 -14.53 8.11 -3.01
N PRO A 59 -15.86 7.96 -2.90
CA PRO A 59 -16.72 9.05 -2.48
C PRO A 59 -16.33 9.52 -1.08
N ALA A 60 -16.26 10.84 -0.89
CA ALA A 60 -15.96 11.45 0.40
C ALA A 60 -17.03 11.04 1.43
N GLY A 61 -16.70 10.06 2.27
CA GLY A 61 -17.52 9.57 3.37
C GLY A 61 -17.12 10.19 4.72
N LYS A 62 -17.63 9.62 5.82
CA LYS A 62 -17.19 9.98 7.19
C LYS A 62 -15.83 9.36 7.58
N GLY A 63 -15.16 8.66 6.66
CA GLY A 63 -13.84 8.06 6.87
C GLY A 63 -12.75 8.83 6.12
N GLU A 64 -11.52 8.32 6.19
CA GLU A 64 -10.40 8.86 5.43
C GLU A 64 -10.63 8.66 3.92
N PRO A 65 -10.36 9.68 3.09
CA PRO A 65 -10.55 9.57 1.65
C PRO A 65 -9.54 8.58 1.06
N VAL A 66 -10.02 7.48 0.50
CA VAL A 66 -9.20 6.52 -0.23
C VAL A 66 -9.13 6.93 -1.69
N TYR A 67 -7.91 7.09 -2.21
CA TYR A 67 -7.69 7.38 -3.62
C TYR A 67 -6.45 6.65 -4.14
N LEU A 68 -6.38 6.59 -5.47
CA LEU A 68 -5.22 6.23 -6.25
C LEU A 68 -4.86 7.46 -7.08
N MET A 69 -3.63 7.94 -6.94
CA MET A 69 -3.09 9.03 -7.72
C MET A 69 -1.89 8.54 -8.52
N LEU A 70 -1.85 8.94 -9.79
CA LEU A 70 -0.77 8.68 -10.72
C LEU A 70 -0.27 10.02 -11.25
N GLN A 71 1.04 10.22 -11.28
CA GLN A 71 1.63 11.46 -11.75
C GLN A 71 2.82 11.18 -12.66
N ARG A 72 2.98 12.03 -13.68
CA ARG A 72 4.14 12.06 -14.56
C ARG A 72 4.57 13.51 -14.75
N ALA A 73 5.86 13.80 -14.62
CA ALA A 73 6.42 15.10 -14.99
C ALA A 73 6.57 15.19 -16.52
N ASP A 74 6.46 16.41 -17.06
CA ASP A 74 6.63 16.68 -18.48
C ASP A 74 8.11 16.58 -18.90
N GLU A 75 9.02 17.01 -18.01
CA GLU A 75 10.47 16.96 -18.20
C GLU A 75 11.15 16.44 -16.92
N TYR A 76 12.27 15.75 -17.11
CA TYR A 76 13.12 15.24 -16.03
C TYR A 76 14.52 15.83 -16.18
N ASP A 77 15.10 16.31 -15.09
CA ASP A 77 16.47 16.78 -15.07
C ASP A 77 17.47 15.66 -14.71
N GLU A 78 18.77 15.98 -14.72
CA GLU A 78 19.81 14.99 -14.40
C GLU A 78 19.73 14.48 -12.95
N GLN A 79 19.20 15.29 -12.03
CA GLN A 79 19.01 14.92 -10.63
C GLN A 79 17.84 13.95 -10.50
N ASP A 80 16.73 14.16 -11.21
CA ASP A 80 15.58 13.26 -11.21
C ASP A 80 16.00 11.85 -11.63
N VAL A 81 16.74 11.73 -12.74
CA VAL A 81 17.27 10.45 -13.23
C VAL A 81 18.23 9.82 -12.21
N ALA A 82 19.11 10.62 -11.59
CA ALA A 82 20.04 10.13 -10.59
C ALA A 82 19.35 9.62 -9.31
N MET A 83 18.14 10.12 -9.02
CA MET A 83 17.32 9.74 -7.89
C MET A 83 16.26 8.68 -8.23
N GLY A 84 16.16 8.24 -9.49
CA GLY A 84 15.13 7.31 -9.96
C GLY A 84 13.72 7.91 -9.94
N MET A 85 13.62 9.24 -10.03
CA MET A 85 12.37 9.99 -10.08
C MET A 85 11.91 10.26 -11.52
N ASP A 86 12.62 9.70 -12.50
CA ASP A 86 12.28 9.74 -13.94
C ASP A 86 11.25 8.68 -14.36
N GLU A 87 10.61 8.03 -13.38
CA GLU A 87 9.52 7.08 -13.58
C GLU A 87 8.16 7.66 -13.13
N PRO A 88 7.03 7.14 -13.64
CA PRO A 88 5.71 7.54 -13.17
C PRO A 88 5.55 7.33 -11.66
N TYR A 89 5.02 8.34 -10.98
CA TYR A 89 4.72 8.30 -9.55
C TYR A 89 3.35 7.69 -9.30
N ILE A 90 3.24 6.89 -8.25
CA ILE A 90 2.00 6.27 -7.77
C ILE A 90 1.83 6.52 -6.28
N GLU A 91 0.60 6.85 -5.89
CA GLU A 91 0.20 7.02 -4.50
C GLU A 91 -1.15 6.35 -4.24
N TYR A 92 -1.24 5.60 -3.15
CA TYR A 92 -2.40 4.81 -2.76
C TYR A 92 -2.71 4.97 -1.27
N GLY A 93 -4.01 4.94 -0.94
CA GLY A 93 -4.47 4.89 0.45
C GLY A 93 -4.41 6.21 1.20
N GLY A 94 -4.31 7.36 0.51
CA GLY A 94 -4.22 8.66 1.17
C GLY A 94 -2.83 8.97 1.73
N GLN A 95 -1.79 8.81 0.89
CA GLN A 95 -0.36 8.94 1.25
C GLN A 95 0.20 7.86 2.17
N GLU A 96 -0.55 6.79 2.45
CA GLU A 96 0.00 5.65 3.19
C GLU A 96 1.12 4.96 2.39
N PHE A 97 0.94 4.91 1.08
CA PHE A 97 1.79 4.18 0.15
C PHE A 97 2.12 5.05 -1.07
N ALA A 98 3.39 5.29 -1.33
CA ALA A 98 3.85 6.19 -2.37
C ALA A 98 5.21 5.77 -2.93
N TRP A 99 5.33 5.72 -4.27
CA TRP A 99 6.57 5.33 -4.95
C TRP A 99 6.72 6.05 -6.29
N TYR A 100 7.97 6.30 -6.69
CA TYR A 100 8.32 6.51 -8.08
C TYR A 100 8.63 5.16 -8.70
N GLY A 101 7.93 4.78 -9.76
CA GLY A 101 8.11 3.47 -10.38
C GLY A 101 7.47 2.33 -9.58
N HIS A 102 8.20 1.21 -9.47
CA HIS A 102 7.80 -0.02 -8.77
C HIS A 102 6.54 -0.72 -9.31
N MET A 103 6.04 -0.31 -10.47
CA MET A 103 4.90 -0.93 -11.15
C MET A 103 5.38 -1.98 -12.14
N HIS A 104 4.95 -3.22 -11.95
CA HIS A 104 5.25 -4.33 -12.85
C HIS A 104 4.21 -4.49 -13.97
N ALA A 105 2.95 -4.15 -13.68
CA ALA A 105 1.88 -4.15 -14.67
C ALA A 105 0.82 -3.11 -14.31
N VAL A 106 0.35 -2.36 -15.30
CA VAL A 106 -0.78 -1.45 -15.17
C VAL A 106 -1.77 -1.78 -16.28
N ILE A 107 -2.93 -2.31 -15.91
CA ILE A 107 -3.92 -2.81 -16.86
C ILE A 107 -5.22 -2.02 -16.71
N LEU A 108 -5.53 -1.23 -17.72
CA LEU A 108 -6.81 -0.52 -17.82
C LEU A 108 -7.84 -1.44 -18.47
N HIS A 109 -8.88 -1.80 -17.73
CA HIS A 109 -10.08 -2.47 -18.24
C HIS A 109 -11.24 -1.47 -18.33
N PRO A 110 -12.39 -1.83 -18.96
CA PRO A 110 -13.53 -0.92 -19.09
C PRO A 110 -14.15 -0.46 -17.76
N ASN A 111 -13.99 -1.23 -16.69
CA ASN A 111 -14.61 -0.99 -15.38
C ASN A 111 -13.66 -1.09 -14.18
N ARG A 112 -12.36 -1.26 -14.45
CA ARG A 112 -11.33 -1.31 -13.40
C ARG A 112 -9.97 -0.92 -13.93
N LEU A 113 -9.13 -0.40 -13.05
CA LEU A 113 -7.70 -0.25 -13.23
C LEU A 113 -7.01 -1.20 -12.25
N SER A 114 -6.18 -2.10 -12.78
CA SER A 114 -5.41 -3.06 -11.99
C SER A 114 -3.94 -2.67 -12.07
N VAL A 115 -3.30 -2.49 -10.92
CA VAL A 115 -1.87 -2.20 -10.82
C VAL A 115 -1.21 -3.33 -10.02
N GLN A 116 -0.18 -3.94 -10.58
CA GLN A 116 0.67 -4.89 -9.87
C GLN A 116 1.96 -4.18 -9.49
N MET A 117 2.18 -4.04 -8.20
CA MET A 117 3.44 -3.54 -7.64
C MET A 117 4.49 -4.66 -7.64
N ASP A 118 5.77 -4.27 -7.61
CA ASP A 118 6.87 -5.21 -7.44
C ASP A 118 6.95 -5.80 -6.02
N ALA A 119 7.91 -6.69 -5.79
CA ALA A 119 8.05 -7.38 -4.52
C ALA A 119 8.43 -6.45 -3.35
N GLU A 120 9.15 -5.36 -3.61
CA GLU A 120 9.56 -4.42 -2.56
C GLU A 120 8.36 -3.61 -2.08
N ALA A 121 7.59 -3.04 -3.01
CA ALA A 121 6.37 -2.32 -2.70
C ALA A 121 5.30 -3.24 -2.08
N ALA A 122 5.15 -4.47 -2.59
CA ALA A 122 4.24 -5.47 -2.01
C ALA A 122 4.58 -5.79 -0.54
N MET A 123 5.88 -5.95 -0.23
CA MET A 123 6.33 -6.16 1.15
C MET A 123 6.02 -4.98 2.06
N GLN A 124 6.14 -3.74 1.57
CA GLN A 124 5.79 -2.54 2.34
C GLN A 124 4.29 -2.41 2.57
N MET A 125 3.47 -2.83 1.60
CA MET A 125 2.01 -2.91 1.73
C MET A 125 1.55 -4.03 2.69
N ASP A 126 2.44 -4.99 3.00
CA ASP A 126 2.12 -6.21 3.74
C ASP A 126 0.90 -6.91 3.10
N ASP A 127 0.95 -7.05 1.76
CA ASP A 127 -0.03 -7.69 0.88
C ASP A 127 0.66 -8.25 -0.40
N ASP A 128 -0.10 -8.74 -1.38
CA ASP A 128 0.41 -9.24 -2.67
C ASP A 128 0.81 -8.14 -3.68
N GLY A 129 0.68 -6.87 -3.30
CA GLY A 129 1.01 -5.71 -4.13
C GLY A 129 0.03 -5.46 -5.27
N GLN A 130 -1.12 -6.15 -5.30
CA GLN A 130 -2.17 -5.90 -6.29
C GLN A 130 -3.09 -4.78 -5.80
N ILE A 131 -3.19 -3.71 -6.59
CA ILE A 131 -4.14 -2.60 -6.39
C ILE A 131 -5.23 -2.68 -7.45
N ASP A 132 -6.48 -2.91 -7.03
CA ASP A 132 -7.64 -2.95 -7.92
C ASP A 132 -8.60 -1.79 -7.63
N VAL A 133 -8.65 -0.83 -8.55
CA VAL A 133 -9.60 0.30 -8.49
C VAL A 133 -10.74 0.06 -9.46
N ARG A 134 -11.94 -0.22 -8.93
CA ARG A 134 -13.16 -0.39 -9.73
C ARG A 134 -13.83 0.96 -9.96
N PHE A 135 -14.46 1.14 -11.11
CA PHE A 135 -15.21 2.35 -11.41
C PHE A 135 -16.35 2.08 -12.39
N ASN A 136 -17.31 2.99 -12.41
CA ASN A 136 -18.39 3.02 -13.39
C ASN A 136 -18.45 4.41 -14.02
N LEU A 137 -17.53 4.67 -14.95
CA LEU A 137 -17.39 5.97 -15.61
C LEU A 137 -18.30 6.07 -16.83
N THR A 138 -18.74 7.28 -17.15
CA THR A 138 -19.36 7.53 -18.46
C THR A 138 -18.33 7.33 -19.58
N PRO A 139 -18.74 7.06 -20.83
CA PRO A 139 -17.79 6.89 -21.94
C PRO A 139 -16.84 8.07 -22.12
N GLU A 140 -17.31 9.30 -21.89
CA GLU A 140 -16.50 10.52 -21.96
C GLU A 140 -15.43 10.56 -20.86
N ARG A 141 -15.80 10.23 -19.62
CA ARG A 141 -14.88 10.16 -18.49
C ARG A 141 -13.88 9.02 -18.63
N TYR A 142 -14.33 7.88 -19.16
CA TYR A 142 -13.44 6.75 -19.46
C TYR A 142 -12.42 7.12 -20.53
N ALA A 143 -12.83 7.78 -21.61
CA ALA A 143 -11.92 8.27 -22.64
C ALA A 143 -10.91 9.29 -22.08
N GLN A 144 -11.33 10.16 -21.15
CA GLN A 144 -10.44 11.08 -20.44
C GLN A 144 -9.40 10.31 -19.61
N LEU A 145 -9.81 9.31 -18.83
CA LEU A 145 -8.89 8.45 -18.06
C LEU A 145 -7.91 7.72 -18.98
N GLN A 146 -8.42 7.13 -20.07
CA GLN A 146 -7.61 6.39 -21.04
C GLN A 146 -6.53 7.28 -21.66
N GLN A 147 -6.89 8.51 -22.07
CA GLN A 147 -5.92 9.45 -22.61
C GLN A 147 -4.87 9.86 -21.57
N ALA A 148 -5.29 10.11 -20.33
CA ALA A 148 -4.38 10.50 -19.26
C ALA A 148 -3.38 9.39 -18.96
N LEU A 149 -3.84 8.13 -18.81
CA LEU A 149 -2.97 6.99 -18.54
C LEU A 149 -2.00 6.70 -19.70
N ARG A 150 -2.43 6.85 -20.95
CA ARG A 150 -1.52 6.75 -22.11
C ARG A 150 -0.38 7.75 -22.05
N THR A 151 -0.67 8.98 -21.61
CA THR A 151 0.34 10.02 -21.45
C THR A 151 1.24 9.72 -20.24
N THR A 152 0.65 9.40 -19.07
CA THR A 152 1.40 9.04 -17.86
C THR A 152 2.40 7.91 -18.12
N PHE A 153 1.99 6.87 -18.84
CA PHE A 153 2.81 5.68 -19.10
C PHE A 153 3.41 5.62 -20.52
N GLU A 154 3.54 6.77 -21.20
CA GLU A 154 4.19 6.82 -22.51
C GLU A 154 5.63 6.30 -22.40
N GLY A 155 5.94 5.25 -23.17
CA GLY A 155 7.24 4.56 -23.16
C GLY A 155 7.36 3.39 -22.18
N CYS A 156 6.33 3.11 -21.37
CA CYS A 156 6.35 2.03 -20.39
C CYS A 156 5.73 0.73 -20.94
N ASP A 157 6.53 -0.33 -21.08
CA ASP A 157 6.08 -1.63 -21.62
C ASP A 157 5.10 -2.40 -20.70
N TYR A 158 4.97 -1.94 -19.45
CA TYR A 158 4.10 -2.53 -18.44
C TYR A 158 2.67 -1.96 -18.44
N TYR A 159 2.39 -0.89 -19.20
CA TYR A 159 1.04 -0.35 -19.37
C TYR A 159 0.29 -1.02 -20.52
N ARG A 160 -0.93 -1.48 -20.25
CA ARG A 160 -1.79 -2.17 -21.23
C ARG A 160 -3.25 -1.78 -21.06
N GLU A 161 -3.98 -1.83 -22.16
CA GLU A 161 -5.43 -1.63 -22.20
C GLU A 161 -6.10 -2.91 -22.65
N GLU A 162 -7.08 -3.37 -21.88
CA GLU A 162 -7.94 -4.50 -22.24
C GLU A 162 -9.33 -4.01 -22.64
N ARG A 163 -9.92 -4.70 -23.62
CA ARG A 163 -11.25 -4.40 -24.18
C ARG A 163 -12.35 -5.21 -23.52
#